data_AF-A0A942WNP4-F1
#
_entry.id   AF-A0A942WNP4-F1
#
_cell.length_a   1.000
_cell.length_b   1.000
_cell.length_c   1.000
_cell.angle_alpha   90.00
_cell.angle_beta   90.00
_cell.angle_gamma   90.00
#
_symmetry.space_group_name_H-M   'P 1'
#
loop_
_entity.id
_entity.type
_entity.pdbx_description
1 polymer ?
#
loop_
_entity_poly.entity_id
_entity_poly.type
_entity_poly.pdbx_seq_one_letter_code
_entity_poly.pdbx_strand_id
1 'polypeptide(L)'
;MRNLLVVVDMQNDFIDGSLGTKEAVAIVDNVIAEKEDITVTLVGLCTDIYVVSNAILIKAYLSEIPVKVIASCCAGVTPESHEAALTTMRMCQVQVE
;
A
#
# COMPACT_ATOMS: atom_id res chain seq x y z
N MET A 1 -19.40 -12.16 0.83
CA MET A 1 -18.14 -11.99 1.61
C MET A 1 -17.26 -11.08 0.78
N ARG A 2 -16.62 -10.06 1.37
CA ARG A 2 -15.66 -9.23 0.62
C ARG A 2 -14.30 -9.91 0.67
N ASN A 3 -13.66 -10.10 -0.47
CA ASN A 3 -12.30 -10.64 -0.54
C ASN A 3 -11.32 -9.52 -0.13
N LEU A 4 -10.40 -9.84 0.78
CA LEU A 4 -9.38 -8.92 1.28
C LEU A 4 -8.02 -9.38 0.76
N LEU A 5 -7.40 -8.59 -0.10
CA LEU A 5 -6.03 -8.80 -0.54
C LEU A 5 -5.11 -7.91 0.30
N VAL A 6 -4.28 -8.53 1.14
CA VAL A 6 -3.27 -7.84 1.96
C VAL A 6 -1.93 -7.97 1.24
N VAL A 7 -1.46 -6.87 0.67
CA VAL A 7 -0.15 -6.80 0.02
C VAL A 7 0.86 -6.30 1.04
N VAL A 8 1.83 -7.14 1.39
CA VAL A 8 2.89 -6.82 2.36
C VAL A 8 4.21 -6.75 1.62
N ASP A 9 4.87 -5.59 1.71
CA ASP A 9 6.26 -5.41 1.33
C ASP A 9 6.61 -5.68 -0.15
N MET A 10 5.70 -5.37 -1.09
CA MET A 10 5.99 -5.39 -2.54
C MET A 10 6.71 -4.12 -3.03
N GLN A 11 7.76 -3.71 -2.34
CA GLN A 11 8.59 -2.58 -2.75
C GLN A 11 9.49 -3.00 -3.91
N ASN A 12 9.89 -2.04 -4.76
CA ASN A 12 10.85 -2.31 -5.84
C ASN A 12 12.10 -3.06 -5.33
N ASP A 13 12.64 -2.67 -4.17
CA ASP A 13 13.80 -3.36 -3.57
C ASP A 13 13.60 -4.86 -3.36
N PHE A 14 12.38 -5.33 -3.02
CA PHE A 14 12.05 -6.74 -2.81
C PHE A 14 11.54 -7.45 -4.06
N ILE A 15 11.18 -6.70 -5.11
CA ILE A 15 10.67 -7.26 -6.36
C ILE A 15 11.81 -7.37 -7.40
N ASP A 16 12.36 -6.23 -7.83
CA ASP A 16 13.33 -6.15 -8.93
C ASP A 16 14.63 -5.42 -8.56
N GLY A 17 14.72 -4.88 -7.34
CA GLY A 17 15.87 -4.15 -6.82
C GLY A 17 16.85 -5.03 -6.05
N SER A 18 17.50 -4.44 -5.04
CA SER A 18 18.67 -5.02 -4.36
C SER A 18 18.42 -6.34 -3.63
N LEU A 19 17.17 -6.61 -3.25
CA LEU A 19 16.72 -7.83 -2.57
C LEU A 19 15.74 -8.66 -3.44
N GLY A 20 15.59 -8.31 -4.72
CA GLY A 20 14.66 -8.93 -5.65
C GLY A 20 15.05 -10.34 -6.07
N THR A 21 14.04 -11.13 -6.47
CA THR A 21 14.21 -12.50 -7.00
C THR A 21 13.35 -12.71 -8.24
N LYS A 22 13.69 -13.69 -9.09
CA LYS A 22 12.88 -13.99 -10.28
C LYS A 22 11.47 -14.46 -9.90
N GLU A 23 11.37 -15.13 -8.76
CA GLU A 23 10.13 -15.58 -8.14
C GLU A 23 9.29 -14.37 -7.68
N ALA A 24 9.90 -13.37 -7.06
CA ALA A 24 9.22 -12.13 -6.65
C ALA A 24 8.68 -11.34 -7.85
N VAL A 25 9.42 -11.26 -8.96
CA VAL A 25 8.93 -10.63 -10.19
C VAL A 25 7.72 -11.38 -10.75
N ALA A 26 7.75 -12.72 -10.73
CA ALA A 26 6.71 -13.55 -11.31
C ALA A 26 5.36 -13.47 -10.58
N ILE A 27 5.33 -13.08 -9.30
CA ILE A 27 4.06 -12.96 -8.55
C ILE A 27 3.31 -11.65 -8.83
N VAL A 28 3.96 -10.64 -9.43
CA VAL A 28 3.35 -9.32 -9.67
C VAL A 28 2.10 -9.45 -10.53
N ASP A 29 2.16 -10.20 -11.62
CA ASP A 29 1.02 -10.40 -12.52
C ASP A 29 -0.15 -11.11 -11.84
N ASN A 30 0.13 -12.04 -10.90
CA ASN A 30 -0.91 -12.72 -10.13
C ASN A 30 -1.60 -11.77 -9.14
N VAL A 31 -0.82 -10.93 -8.45
CA VAL A 31 -1.36 -9.88 -7.56
C VAL A 31 -2.22 -8.89 -8.35
N ILE A 32 -1.87 -8.66 -9.63
CA ILE A 32 -2.64 -7.85 -10.56
C ILE A 32 -3.91 -8.57 -11.06
N ALA A 33 -3.86 -9.86 -11.30
CA ALA A 33 -5.03 -10.62 -11.77
C ALA A 33 -6.14 -10.72 -10.70
N GLU A 34 -5.78 -10.70 -9.41
CA GLU A 34 -6.75 -10.69 -8.31
C GLU A 34 -7.57 -9.38 -8.21
N LYS A 35 -7.34 -8.38 -9.07
CA LYS A 35 -7.89 -7.00 -8.96
C LYS A 35 -9.39 -6.82 -9.21
N GLU A 36 -10.12 -7.82 -9.74
CA GLU A 36 -11.49 -7.58 -10.24
C GLU A 36 -12.56 -7.32 -9.15
N ASP A 37 -12.30 -7.64 -7.86
CA ASP A 37 -13.28 -7.34 -6.78
C ASP A 37 -12.62 -7.20 -5.38
N ILE A 38 -11.50 -6.47 -5.29
CA ILE A 38 -10.73 -6.35 -4.05
C ILE A 38 -10.91 -4.99 -3.35
N THR A 39 -10.84 -5.03 -2.03
CA THR A 39 -10.60 -3.85 -1.18
C THR A 39 -9.22 -4.00 -0.55
N VAL A 40 -8.42 -2.93 -0.54
CA VAL A 40 -7.08 -2.95 0.04
C VAL A 40 -7.11 -2.26 1.40
N THR A 41 -6.61 -2.95 2.44
CA THR A 41 -6.34 -2.33 3.75
C THR A 41 -4.85 -2.38 4.00
N LEU A 42 -4.24 -1.21 4.20
CA LEU A 42 -2.82 -1.03 4.44
C LEU A 42 -2.56 -0.79 5.93
N VAL A 43 -1.54 -1.47 6.44
CA VAL A 43 -0.92 -1.25 7.75
C VAL A 43 0.59 -1.46 7.58
N GLY A 44 1.40 -0.87 8.45
CA GLY A 44 2.84 -1.12 8.42
C GLY A 44 3.71 0.08 8.76
N LEU A 45 5.01 -0.09 8.55
CA LEU A 45 6.05 0.86 8.91
C LEU A 45 6.99 1.08 7.73
N CYS A 46 7.48 2.30 7.45
CA CYS A 46 7.08 3.58 8.05
C CYS A 46 5.90 4.21 7.28
N THR A 47 5.02 4.93 7.97
CA THR A 47 3.81 5.54 7.37
C THR A 47 4.14 6.52 6.25
N ASP A 48 5.19 7.29 6.48
CA ASP A 48 5.74 8.39 5.68
C ASP A 48 6.71 7.93 4.58
N ILE A 49 6.90 6.62 4.44
CA ILE A 49 7.73 6.04 3.37
C ILE A 49 6.90 5.02 2.60
N TYR A 50 6.63 3.87 3.21
CA TYR A 50 6.10 2.71 2.50
C TYR A 50 4.57 2.68 2.47
N VAL A 51 3.90 3.07 3.56
CA VAL A 51 2.43 3.04 3.59
C VAL A 51 1.87 4.08 2.62
N VAL A 52 2.39 5.32 2.68
CA VAL A 52 1.95 6.41 1.80
C VAL A 52 2.28 6.17 0.33
N SER A 53 3.48 5.69 0.00
CA SER A 53 3.85 5.44 -1.41
C SER A 53 3.00 4.33 -2.02
N ASN A 54 2.80 3.22 -1.32
CA ASN A 54 1.94 2.14 -1.79
C ASN A 54 0.48 2.58 -1.93
N ALA A 55 -0.06 3.34 -0.96
CA ALA A 55 -1.42 3.85 -1.04
C ALA A 55 -1.62 4.75 -2.27
N ILE A 56 -0.68 5.66 -2.54
CA ILE A 56 -0.74 6.56 -3.70
C ILE A 56 -0.59 5.79 -5.01
N LEU A 57 0.33 4.83 -5.10
CA LEU A 57 0.51 4.01 -6.30
C LEU A 57 -0.77 3.24 -6.62
N ILE A 58 -1.38 2.60 -5.63
CA ILE A 58 -2.65 1.89 -5.81
C ILE A 58 -3.72 2.85 -6.31
N LYS A 59 -3.88 4.04 -5.70
CA LYS A 59 -4.88 5.01 -6.16
C LYS A 59 -4.59 5.59 -7.54
N ALA A 60 -3.32 5.70 -7.94
CA ALA A 60 -2.92 6.19 -9.25
C ALA A 60 -3.21 5.18 -10.37
N TYR A 61 -2.95 3.89 -10.14
CA TYR A 61 -3.15 2.84 -11.15
C TYR A 61 -4.54 2.20 -11.08
N LEU A 62 -5.21 2.27 -9.94
CA LEU A 62 -6.47 1.58 -9.63
C LEU A 62 -7.43 2.51 -8.89
N SER A 63 -7.80 3.63 -9.53
CA SER A 63 -8.59 4.71 -8.92
C SER A 63 -9.90 4.23 -8.28
N GLU A 64 -10.53 3.22 -8.86
CA GLU A 64 -11.83 2.69 -8.42
C GLU A 64 -11.73 1.76 -7.21
N ILE A 65 -10.55 1.24 -6.90
CA ILE A 65 -10.39 0.29 -5.79
C ILE A 65 -10.47 1.05 -4.45
N PRO A 66 -11.31 0.59 -3.50
CA PRO A 66 -11.32 1.14 -2.15
C PRO A 66 -10.00 0.83 -1.44
N VAL A 67 -9.33 1.87 -0.95
CA VAL A 67 -8.11 1.76 -0.16
C VAL A 67 -8.35 2.34 1.22
N LYS A 68 -7.98 1.57 2.24
CA LYS A 68 -8.06 1.94 3.65
C LYS A 68 -6.67 1.86 4.30
N VAL A 69 -6.41 2.71 5.27
CA VAL A 69 -5.24 2.67 6.15
C VAL A 69 -5.73 2.67 7.59
N ILE A 70 -5.20 1.77 8.43
CA ILE A 70 -5.45 1.77 9.87
C ILE A 70 -4.29 2.49 10.55
N ALA A 71 -4.45 3.78 10.83
CA ALA A 71 -3.42 4.67 11.36
C ALA A 71 -2.86 4.16 12.69
N SER A 72 -3.70 3.60 13.56
CA SER A 72 -3.28 3.01 14.84
C SER A 72 -2.39 1.77 14.69
N CYS A 73 -2.30 1.17 13.49
CA CYS A 73 -1.40 0.07 13.16
C CYS A 73 -0.20 0.52 12.32
N CYS A 74 0.07 1.82 12.28
CA CYS A 74 1.15 2.44 11.52
C CYS A 74 1.96 3.39 12.42
N ALA A 75 3.23 3.60 12.09
CA ALA A 75 4.05 4.65 12.70
C ALA A 75 4.99 5.23 11.64
N GLY A 76 5.21 6.54 11.68
CA GLY A 76 6.18 7.22 10.82
C GLY A 76 7.57 7.29 11.46
N VAL A 77 8.55 7.77 10.70
CA VAL A 77 9.91 8.03 11.24
C VAL A 77 9.85 9.08 12.36
N THR A 78 8.96 10.07 12.23
CA THR A 78 8.60 11.02 13.30
C THR A 78 7.08 11.17 13.40
N PRO A 79 6.55 11.69 14.52
CA PRO A 79 5.12 11.99 14.64
C PRO A 79 4.63 12.98 13.56
N GLU A 80 5.43 14.00 13.23
CA GLU A 80 5.05 15.02 12.24
C GLU A 80 4.98 14.44 10.83
N SER A 81 5.97 13.62 10.45
CA SER A 81 6.01 12.96 9.15
C SER A 81 4.90 11.90 9.02
N HIS A 82 4.57 11.18 10.09
CA HIS A 82 3.43 10.29 10.15
C HIS A 82 2.12 11.02 9.80
N GLU A 83 1.81 12.13 10.47
CA GLU A 83 0.57 12.90 10.23
C GLU A 83 0.53 13.54 8.84
N ALA A 84 1.68 14.02 8.35
CA ALA A 84 1.78 14.54 6.98
C ALA A 84 1.42 13.46 5.95
N ALA A 85 1.94 12.24 6.14
CA ALA A 85 1.66 11.11 5.27
C ALA A 85 0.19 10.68 5.30
N LEU A 86 -0.42 10.58 6.48
CA LEU A 86 -1.85 10.32 6.63
C LEU A 86 -2.69 11.39 5.92
N THR A 87 -2.30 12.66 6.02
CA THR A 87 -2.98 13.77 5.36
C THR A 87 -2.92 13.64 3.83
N THR A 88 -1.74 13.34 3.28
CA THR A 88 -1.59 13.06 1.84
C THR A 88 -2.50 11.91 1.39
N MET A 89 -2.56 10.82 2.15
CA MET A 89 -3.43 9.69 1.81
C MET A 89 -4.91 10.07 1.80
N ARG A 90 -5.39 10.85 2.78
CA ARG A 90 -6.77 11.38 2.78
C ARG A 90 -7.07 12.22 1.53
N MET A 91 -6.13 13.06 1.10
CA MET A 91 -6.27 13.85 -0.13
C MET A 91 -6.38 12.98 -1.39
N CYS A 92 -5.76 11.80 -1.39
CA CYS A 92 -5.81 10.83 -2.47
C CYS A 92 -6.99 9.83 -2.35
N GLN A 93 -8.06 10.18 -1.61
CA GLN A 93 -9.25 9.34 -1.43
C GLN A 93 -8.96 7.98 -0.77
N VAL A 94 -7.93 7.90 0.06
CA VAL A 94 -7.68 6.76 0.94
C VAL A 94 -8.45 6.98 2.25
N GLN A 95 -9.16 5.96 2.71
CA GLN A 95 -9.87 6.00 3.99
C GLN A 95 -8.87 5.79 5.12
N VAL A 96 -8.61 6.81 5.93
CA VAL A 96 -7.71 6.70 7.09
C VAL A 96 -8.55 6.57 8.35
N GLU A 97 -8.42 5.45 9.04
CA GLU A 97 -9.12 5.10 10.30
C GLU A 97 -8.17 4.97 11.49
#